data_AF-A0A6A5DZR7-F1
#
_entry.id   AF-A0A6A5DZR7-F1
#
_cell.length_a   1.000
_cell.length_b   1.000
_cell.length_c   1.000
_cell.angle_alpha   90.00
_cell.angle_beta   90.00
_cell.angle_gamma   90.00
#
_symmetry.space_group_name_H-M   'P 1'
#
loop_
_entity.id
_entity.type
_entity.pdbx_description
1 polymer ?
#
loop_
_entity_poly.entity_id
_entity_poly.type
_entity_poly.pdbx_seq_one_letter_code
_entity_poly.pdbx_strand_id
1 'polypeptide(L)'
;MFIMFTILVYLPNTCPSALQELVCPGAEPRWSFAELIHAVVLMAHAHSLCSFVWGCSLNPEPDHIGGYTFQLPSPSHLPRCPHSPAHEDGRQELVDGVMEVEVLMQRMVELQQQEEECTQEEMVTRFERERSESIPTAVVRGAPPDLVLRLVEEPEFRYEDFAPRGEQSPPTMRAQDYSWEDHGFSLVNRLLPDMGQLLDEKFQVVSNLTYNRMAMHEGVDTHTLRKALWNYIHCLYGIRYDDYDYGSVNVLLERSLKVFVKTMACHPEQTTARIYHAFWRHFRHSEKVHANLIVMEARLQAALLYTLRAITHYMR
;
A
#
# COMPACT_ATOMS: atom_id res chain seq x y z
N MET A 1 -0.40 23.76 2.92
CA MET A 1 0.12 22.94 1.78
C MET A 1 0.17 21.45 2.11
N PHE A 2 0.56 21.05 3.32
CA PHE A 2 0.49 19.64 3.76
C PHE A 2 -0.96 19.15 3.96
N ILE A 3 -1.88 19.97 4.50
CA ILE A 3 -3.31 19.61 4.66
C ILE A 3 -3.96 19.19 3.34
N MET A 4 -3.67 19.94 2.29
CA MET A 4 -4.33 19.75 1.00
C MET A 4 -3.99 18.40 0.37
N PHE A 5 -2.79 17.87 0.62
CA PHE A 5 -2.39 16.56 0.11
C PHE A 5 -2.89 15.42 0.99
N THR A 6 -2.99 15.63 2.32
CA THR A 6 -3.71 14.70 3.20
C THR A 6 -5.17 14.60 2.78
N ILE A 7 -5.79 15.71 2.37
CA ILE A 7 -7.13 15.74 1.76
C ILE A 7 -7.17 14.96 0.42
N LEU A 8 -6.22 15.15 -0.50
CA LEU A 8 -6.19 14.45 -1.79
C LEU A 8 -6.00 12.92 -1.68
N VAL A 9 -5.26 12.45 -0.67
CA VAL A 9 -4.95 11.02 -0.46
C VAL A 9 -5.97 10.32 0.44
N TYR A 10 -6.61 11.04 1.36
CA TYR A 10 -7.46 10.45 2.41
C TYR A 10 -8.92 10.90 2.38
N LEU A 11 -9.28 11.92 1.59
CA LEU A 11 -10.66 12.40 1.42
C LEU A 11 -10.95 12.74 -0.07
N PRO A 12 -11.30 11.76 -0.91
CA PRO A 12 -11.62 11.99 -2.31
C PRO A 12 -12.69 13.05 -2.56
N ASN A 13 -13.60 13.24 -1.59
CA ASN A 13 -14.73 14.17 -1.68
C ASN A 13 -14.31 15.65 -1.60
N THR A 14 -13.18 15.97 -0.98
CA THR A 14 -12.69 17.34 -0.78
C THR A 14 -11.62 17.75 -1.80
N CYS A 15 -11.21 16.81 -2.65
CA CYS A 15 -10.22 16.98 -3.71
C CYS A 15 -10.57 18.08 -4.75
N PRO A 16 -11.83 18.23 -5.22
CA PRO A 16 -12.18 19.26 -6.21
C PRO A 16 -12.12 20.70 -5.68
N SER A 17 -12.57 20.96 -4.45
CA SER A 17 -12.55 22.30 -3.85
C SER A 17 -11.11 22.75 -3.54
N ALA A 18 -10.32 21.84 -3.01
CA ALA A 18 -8.89 22.03 -2.75
C ALA A 18 -8.11 22.38 -4.03
N LEU A 19 -8.35 21.65 -5.13
CA LEU A 19 -7.73 21.93 -6.42
C LEU A 19 -8.03 23.37 -6.88
N GLN A 20 -9.30 23.78 -6.80
CA GLN A 20 -9.73 25.12 -7.22
C GLN A 20 -8.99 26.22 -6.46
N GLU A 21 -8.76 26.09 -5.15
CA GLU A 21 -8.04 27.08 -4.35
C GLU A 21 -6.59 27.29 -4.82
N LEU A 22 -5.93 26.28 -5.39
CA LEU A 22 -4.54 26.40 -5.86
C LEU A 22 -4.40 26.96 -7.28
N VAL A 23 -5.34 26.64 -8.18
CA VAL A 23 -5.22 26.95 -9.61
C VAL A 23 -6.13 28.08 -10.07
N CYS A 24 -7.09 28.53 -9.25
CA CYS A 24 -8.05 29.54 -9.67
C CYS A 24 -7.42 30.90 -10.03
N PRO A 25 -8.01 31.64 -10.98
CA PRO A 25 -7.63 33.02 -11.28
C PRO A 25 -7.93 33.94 -10.07
N GLY A 26 -6.95 34.11 -9.20
CA GLY A 26 -7.08 34.90 -7.96
C GLY A 26 -6.31 34.31 -6.77
N ALA A 27 -5.86 33.06 -6.88
CA ALA A 27 -4.94 32.45 -5.92
C ALA A 27 -3.58 33.18 -5.91
N GLU A 28 -3.02 33.39 -4.71
CA GLU A 28 -1.73 34.01 -4.46
C GLU A 28 -0.97 33.16 -3.41
N PRO A 29 0.07 32.38 -3.78
CA PRO A 29 0.56 32.14 -5.14
C PRO A 29 -0.34 31.18 -5.94
N ARG A 30 -0.43 31.39 -7.25
CA ARG A 30 -1.17 30.50 -8.18
C ARG A 30 -0.24 29.43 -8.74
N TRP A 31 -0.68 28.19 -8.67
CA TRP A 31 0.06 27.06 -9.24
C TRP A 31 -0.33 26.82 -10.68
N SER A 32 0.65 26.59 -11.56
CA SER A 32 0.38 25.96 -12.85
C SER A 32 0.06 24.47 -12.66
N PHE A 33 -0.64 23.86 -13.62
CA PHE A 33 -0.90 22.42 -13.58
C PHE A 33 0.39 21.58 -13.60
N ALA A 34 1.45 22.05 -14.27
CA ALA A 34 2.73 21.37 -14.31
C ALA A 34 3.40 21.36 -12.92
N GLU A 35 3.47 22.52 -12.25
CA GLU A 35 4.00 22.63 -10.88
C GLU A 35 3.17 21.80 -9.90
N LEU A 36 1.84 21.85 -10.03
CA LEU A 36 0.94 21.09 -9.19
C LEU A 36 1.14 19.58 -9.35
N ILE A 37 1.17 19.06 -10.59
CA ILE A 37 1.41 17.63 -10.85
C ILE A 37 2.77 17.21 -10.30
N HIS A 38 3.81 18.03 -10.49
CA HIS A 38 5.13 17.73 -9.95
C HIS A 38 5.11 17.64 -8.42
N ALA A 39 4.48 18.60 -7.74
CA ALA A 39 4.31 18.57 -6.29
C ALA A 39 3.50 17.36 -5.83
N VAL A 40 2.43 17.01 -6.54
CA VAL A 40 1.59 15.83 -6.26
C VAL A 40 2.41 14.54 -6.36
N VAL A 41 3.24 14.40 -7.39
CA VAL A 41 4.13 13.22 -7.56
C VAL A 41 5.14 13.14 -6.41
N LEU A 42 5.79 14.24 -6.05
CA LEU A 42 6.76 14.28 -4.94
C LEU A 42 6.12 13.87 -3.62
N MET A 43 4.94 14.42 -3.31
CA MET A 43 4.23 14.16 -2.07
C MET A 43 3.69 12.73 -2.02
N ALA A 44 3.06 12.24 -3.10
CA ALA A 44 2.58 10.86 -3.18
C ALA A 44 3.74 9.88 -3.01
N HIS A 45 4.87 10.17 -3.66
CA HIS A 45 6.07 9.36 -3.58
C HIS A 45 6.62 9.34 -2.15
N ALA A 46 6.77 10.50 -1.50
CA ALA A 46 7.22 10.58 -0.11
C ALA A 46 6.32 9.80 0.85
N HIS A 47 4.99 9.91 0.71
CA HIS A 47 4.02 9.16 1.51
C HIS A 47 4.14 7.64 1.29
N SER A 48 4.30 7.20 0.05
CA SER A 48 4.52 5.78 -0.28
C SER A 48 5.84 5.26 0.28
N LEU A 49 6.89 6.08 0.24
CA LEU A 49 8.21 5.76 0.79
C LEU A 49 8.16 5.64 2.32
N CYS A 50 7.34 6.45 3.01
CA CYS A 50 7.11 6.28 4.45
C CYS A 50 6.56 4.89 4.78
N SER A 51 5.63 4.34 3.99
CA SER A 51 5.18 2.94 4.16
C SER A 51 6.34 1.97 4.05
N PHE A 52 7.20 2.16 3.04
CA PHE A 52 8.35 1.29 2.85
C PHE A 52 9.34 1.35 4.02
N VAL A 53 9.70 2.56 4.47
CA VAL A 53 10.60 2.81 5.61
C VAL A 53 10.10 2.13 6.88
N TRP A 54 8.83 2.32 7.24
CA TRP A 54 8.25 1.72 8.43
C TRP A 54 8.09 0.20 8.30
N GLY A 55 7.68 -0.28 7.13
CA GLY A 55 7.49 -1.70 6.85
C GLY A 55 8.75 -2.54 6.88
N CYS A 56 9.84 -1.96 6.40
CA CYS A 56 11.17 -2.58 6.41
C CYS A 56 11.95 -2.28 7.71
N SER A 57 11.38 -1.50 8.64
CA SER A 57 12.05 -1.05 9.87
C SER A 57 13.42 -0.40 9.58
N LEU A 58 13.48 0.48 8.57
CA LEU A 58 14.72 1.21 8.26
C LEU A 58 15.04 2.18 9.39
N ASN A 59 16.24 2.03 9.96
CA ASN A 59 16.73 2.91 11.00
C ASN A 59 17.37 4.17 10.39
N PRO A 60 17.27 5.34 11.06
CA PRO A 60 18.02 6.52 10.67
C PRO A 60 19.53 6.25 10.59
N GLU A 61 20.23 7.01 9.76
CA GLU A 61 21.70 6.98 9.71
C GLU A 61 22.31 7.28 11.10
N PRO A 62 23.52 6.77 11.41
CA PRO A 62 24.13 6.86 12.74
C PRO A 62 24.19 8.28 13.32
N ASP A 63 24.36 9.28 12.45
CA ASP A 63 24.50 10.69 12.83
C ASP A 63 23.15 11.42 13.01
N HIS A 64 22.02 10.75 12.74
CA HIS A 64 20.68 11.29 12.95
C HIS A 64 20.14 10.94 14.34
N ILE A 65 19.22 11.78 14.86
CA ILE A 65 18.52 11.52 16.12
C ILE A 65 17.74 10.19 15.99
N GLY A 66 18.11 9.19 16.79
CA GLY A 66 17.57 7.82 16.71
C GLY A 66 18.32 6.87 15.77
N GLY A 67 19.50 7.26 15.29
CA GLY A 67 20.36 6.43 14.45
C GLY A 67 20.91 5.20 15.17
N TYR A 68 21.20 4.14 14.40
CA TYR A 68 21.82 2.93 14.95
C TYR A 68 23.34 3.17 15.11
N THR A 69 23.89 2.87 16.28
CA THR A 69 25.35 2.86 16.45
C THR A 69 25.90 1.54 15.93
N PHE A 70 26.89 1.60 15.03
CA PHE A 70 27.63 0.42 14.60
C PHE A 70 28.46 -0.08 15.80
N GLN A 71 27.91 -1.03 16.57
CA GLN A 71 28.70 -1.76 17.55
C GLN A 71 29.49 -2.84 16.81
N LEU A 72 30.81 -2.66 16.73
CA LEU A 72 31.73 -3.72 16.35
C LEU A 72 31.47 -4.95 17.25
N PRO A 73 31.30 -6.16 16.69
CA PRO A 73 31.17 -7.35 17.52
C PRO A 73 32.44 -7.50 18.36
N SER A 74 32.32 -7.39 19.69
CA SER A 74 33.40 -7.78 20.59
C SER A 74 33.81 -9.23 20.28
N PRO A 75 35.10 -9.60 20.27
CA PRO A 75 35.58 -10.94 19.88
C PRO A 75 35.01 -12.10 20.70
N SER A 76 34.32 -11.82 21.81
CA SER A 76 33.61 -12.77 22.65
C SER A 76 32.14 -12.99 22.30
N HIS A 77 31.58 -12.26 21.32
CA HIS A 77 30.20 -12.39 20.84
C HIS A 77 30.17 -12.77 19.36
N LEU A 78 30.14 -14.08 19.09
CA LEU A 78 29.60 -14.59 17.83
C LEU A 78 28.15 -14.06 17.69
N PRO A 79 27.74 -13.48 16.55
CA PRO A 79 26.35 -13.13 16.32
C PRO A 79 25.56 -14.43 16.13
N ARG A 80 25.18 -15.05 17.24
CA ARG A 80 24.07 -15.99 17.26
C ARG A 80 22.83 -15.12 17.10
N CYS A 81 22.09 -15.29 16.01
CA CYS A 81 20.71 -14.81 15.94
C CYS A 81 20.02 -15.19 17.27
N PRO A 82 19.37 -14.26 18.00
CA PRO A 82 18.75 -14.58 19.29
C PRO A 82 17.62 -15.62 19.21
N HIS A 83 17.25 -16.07 18.01
CA HIS A 83 16.23 -17.08 17.77
C HIS A 83 16.72 -18.15 16.78
N SER A 84 17.72 -18.92 17.17
CA SER A 84 17.76 -20.32 16.76
C SER A 84 17.10 -21.11 17.89
N PRO A 85 15.90 -21.70 17.70
CA PRO A 85 15.29 -22.53 18.72
C PRO A 85 16.27 -23.65 19.07
N ALA A 86 16.49 -23.85 20.37
CA ALA A 86 17.11 -25.07 20.83
C ALA A 86 16.31 -26.24 20.24
N HIS A 87 17.03 -27.09 19.53
CA HIS A 87 16.57 -28.33 18.94
C HIS A 87 15.85 -29.14 20.04
N GLU A 88 14.53 -29.26 19.95
CA GLU A 88 13.71 -30.47 20.22
C GLU A 88 12.23 -30.24 19.79
N ASP A 89 11.75 -28.99 19.67
CA ASP A 89 10.36 -28.64 19.31
C ASP A 89 10.15 -28.16 17.84
N GLY A 90 11.22 -27.77 17.14
CA GLY A 90 11.12 -27.11 15.83
C GLY A 90 10.72 -28.00 14.64
N ARG A 91 10.68 -29.33 14.79
CA ARG A 91 10.27 -30.23 13.69
C ARG A 91 8.78 -30.11 13.38
N GLN A 92 7.93 -29.92 14.40
CA GLN A 92 6.49 -29.81 14.20
C GLN A 92 6.12 -28.46 13.57
N GLU A 93 6.69 -27.36 14.06
CA GLU A 93 6.49 -26.01 13.47
C GLU A 93 6.98 -25.92 12.02
N LEU A 94 8.06 -26.63 11.65
CA LEU A 94 8.53 -26.70 10.27
C LEU A 94 7.55 -27.46 9.37
N VAL A 95 6.98 -28.58 9.85
CA VAL A 95 6.01 -29.39 9.07
C VAL A 95 4.70 -28.63 8.91
N ASP A 96 4.20 -28.01 9.98
CA ASP A 96 2.96 -27.22 9.96
C ASP A 96 3.12 -26.02 9.01
N GLY A 97 4.28 -25.37 9.02
CA GLY A 97 4.57 -24.25 8.13
C GLY A 97 4.71 -24.62 6.65
N VAL A 98 5.23 -25.80 6.35
CA VAL A 98 5.24 -26.34 4.98
C VAL A 98 3.81 -26.56 4.49
N MET A 99 2.96 -27.15 5.33
CA MET A 99 1.56 -27.39 5.01
C MET A 99 0.79 -26.09 4.74
N GLU A 100 1.00 -25.03 5.55
CA GLU A 100 0.34 -23.73 5.34
C GLU A 100 0.67 -23.10 3.98
N VAL A 101 1.94 -23.15 3.57
CA VAL A 101 2.40 -22.63 2.28
C VAL A 101 1.84 -23.46 1.12
N GLU A 102 1.85 -24.79 1.24
CA GLU A 102 1.31 -25.69 0.23
C GLU A 102 -0.21 -25.50 0.04
N VAL A 103 -0.96 -25.29 1.13
CA VAL A 103 -2.40 -24.97 1.07
C VAL A 103 -2.63 -23.64 0.35
N LEU A 104 -1.82 -22.62 0.60
CA LEU A 104 -1.91 -21.35 -0.13
C LEU A 104 -1.62 -21.55 -1.63
N MET A 105 -0.59 -22.32 -1.98
CA MET A 105 -0.27 -22.65 -3.37
C MET A 105 -1.42 -23.39 -4.05
N GLN A 106 -2.06 -24.34 -3.36
CA GLN A 106 -3.22 -25.06 -3.89
C GLN A 106 -4.38 -24.09 -4.17
N ARG A 107 -4.71 -23.21 -3.23
CA ARG A 107 -5.77 -22.20 -3.41
C ARG A 107 -5.50 -21.28 -4.60
N MET A 108 -4.24 -20.94 -4.85
CA MET A 108 -3.87 -20.13 -6.01
C MET A 108 -4.14 -20.85 -7.33
N VAL A 109 -3.84 -22.15 -7.40
CA VAL A 109 -4.11 -22.98 -8.57
C VAL A 109 -5.62 -23.16 -8.77
N GLU A 110 -6.37 -23.41 -7.71
CA GLU A 110 -7.84 -23.54 -7.76
C GLU A 110 -8.49 -22.27 -8.32
N LEU A 111 -8.07 -21.08 -7.84
CA LEU A 111 -8.57 -19.80 -8.34
C LEU A 111 -8.17 -19.51 -9.81
N GLN A 112 -7.06 -20.06 -10.29
CA GLN A 112 -6.68 -19.93 -11.71
C GLN A 112 -7.51 -20.83 -12.62
N GLN A 113 -8.06 -21.93 -12.09
CA GLN A 113 -8.87 -22.90 -12.83
C GLN A 113 -10.37 -22.62 -12.73
N GLN A 114 -10.80 -21.85 -11.73
CA GLN A 114 -12.18 -21.42 -11.57
C GLN A 114 -12.54 -20.31 -12.56
N GLU A 115 -13.26 -20.66 -13.62
CA GLU A 115 -14.13 -19.73 -14.36
C GLU A 115 -15.49 -19.63 -13.64
N GLU A 116 -15.51 -19.20 -12.38
CA GLU A 116 -16.78 -18.93 -11.70
C GLU A 116 -17.44 -17.69 -12.32
N GLU A 117 -18.60 -17.88 -12.98
CA GLU A 117 -19.47 -16.79 -13.41
C GLU A 117 -20.15 -16.15 -12.18
N CYS A 118 -19.42 -15.26 -11.50
CA CYS A 118 -19.98 -14.39 -10.47
C CYS A 118 -20.75 -13.26 -11.15
N THR A 119 -21.99 -12.99 -10.73
CA THR A 119 -22.76 -11.88 -11.29
C THR A 119 -22.12 -10.53 -10.92
N GLN A 120 -22.32 -9.50 -11.74
CA GLN A 120 -21.79 -8.16 -11.43
C GLN A 120 -22.26 -7.66 -10.05
N GLU A 121 -23.49 -7.95 -9.65
CA GLU A 121 -24.05 -7.54 -8.35
C GLU A 121 -23.34 -8.24 -7.17
N GLU A 122 -23.02 -9.53 -7.32
CA GLU A 122 -22.24 -10.27 -6.32
C GLU A 122 -20.81 -9.74 -6.22
N MET A 123 -20.17 -9.40 -7.34
CA MET A 123 -18.82 -8.81 -7.37
C MET A 123 -18.77 -7.49 -6.62
N VAL A 124 -19.78 -6.63 -6.83
CA VAL A 124 -19.94 -5.38 -6.07
C VAL A 124 -20.12 -5.67 -4.58
N THR A 125 -20.97 -6.63 -4.22
CA THR A 125 -21.22 -7.00 -2.82
C THR A 125 -19.95 -7.52 -2.13
N ARG A 126 -19.14 -8.34 -2.82
CA ARG A 126 -17.86 -8.85 -2.31
C ARG A 126 -16.86 -7.71 -2.11
N PHE A 127 -16.76 -6.76 -3.04
CA PHE A 127 -15.95 -5.57 -2.87
C PHE A 127 -16.38 -4.75 -1.65
N GLU A 128 -17.68 -4.49 -1.50
CA GLU A 128 -18.19 -3.69 -0.37
C GLU A 128 -17.94 -4.36 0.97
N ARG A 129 -18.07 -5.69 1.03
CA ARG A 129 -17.74 -6.47 2.22
C ARG A 129 -16.26 -6.38 2.57
N GLU A 130 -15.39 -6.50 1.58
CA GLU A 130 -13.94 -6.44 1.76
C GLU A 130 -13.49 -5.04 2.22
N ARG A 131 -14.01 -4.00 1.56
CA ARG A 131 -13.79 -2.59 1.91
C ARG A 131 -14.26 -2.25 3.33
N SER A 132 -15.36 -2.86 3.76
CA SER A 132 -15.97 -2.61 5.08
C SER A 132 -15.33 -3.42 6.21
N GLU A 133 -14.34 -4.27 5.92
CA GLU A 133 -13.77 -5.13 6.93
C GLU A 133 -12.99 -4.34 8.00
N SER A 134 -13.45 -4.46 9.23
CA SER A 134 -12.79 -3.91 10.41
C SER A 134 -11.54 -4.72 10.74
N ILE A 135 -10.38 -4.15 10.45
CA ILE A 135 -9.07 -4.69 10.82
C ILE A 135 -8.43 -3.75 11.84
N PRO A 136 -8.09 -4.23 13.05
CA PRO A 136 -7.58 -3.39 14.12
C PRO A 136 -6.16 -2.90 13.82
N THR A 137 -5.98 -1.58 13.70
CA THR A 137 -4.67 -0.93 13.53
C THR A 137 -4.14 -0.26 14.80
N ALA A 138 -4.99 -0.07 15.83
CA ALA A 138 -4.88 0.88 16.94
C ALA A 138 -3.67 0.79 17.92
N VAL A 139 -2.43 0.70 17.44
CA VAL A 139 -1.26 0.99 18.26
C VAL A 139 -1.08 2.50 18.30
N VAL A 140 -1.37 3.12 19.44
CA VAL A 140 -1.08 4.54 19.65
C VAL A 140 0.44 4.69 19.78
N ARG A 141 1.07 5.36 18.82
CA ARG A 141 2.46 5.82 18.98
C ARG A 141 2.49 7.18 19.67
N GLY A 142 3.63 7.50 20.30
CA GLY A 142 3.86 8.82 20.89
C GLY A 142 3.80 9.92 19.82
N ALA A 143 3.56 11.15 20.27
CA ALA A 143 3.50 12.30 19.38
C ALA A 143 4.76 12.42 18.49
N PRO A 144 4.62 12.81 17.22
CA PRO A 144 5.76 13.12 16.37
C PRO A 144 6.68 14.17 17.01
N PRO A 145 7.98 14.22 16.67
CA PRO A 145 8.87 15.27 17.16
C PRO A 145 8.33 16.68 16.84
N ASP A 146 8.52 17.64 17.74
CA ASP A 146 8.06 19.04 17.58
C ASP A 146 8.47 19.67 16.24
N LEU A 147 9.63 19.30 15.71
CA LEU A 147 10.10 19.79 14.42
C LEU A 147 9.18 19.34 13.27
N VAL A 148 8.67 18.11 13.32
CA VAL A 148 7.71 17.58 12.33
C VAL A 148 6.36 18.26 12.49
N LEU A 149 5.92 18.48 13.74
CA LEU A 149 4.65 19.17 14.03
C LEU A 149 4.62 20.60 13.49
N ARG A 150 5.78 21.27 13.35
CA ARG A 150 5.87 22.61 12.73
C ARG A 150 5.75 22.60 11.20
N LEU A 151 5.89 21.44 10.57
CA LEU A 151 5.80 21.27 9.12
C LEU A 151 4.39 20.85 8.66
N VAL A 152 3.53 20.47 9.60
CA VAL A 152 2.17 19.98 9.34
C VAL A 152 1.16 20.96 9.94
N GLU A 153 0.15 21.34 9.17
CA GLU A 153 -0.86 22.29 9.63
C GLU A 153 -1.97 21.59 10.48
N GLU A 154 -2.36 20.35 10.15
CA GLU A 154 -3.31 19.51 10.93
C GLU A 154 -2.65 18.18 11.35
N PRO A 155 -1.94 18.13 12.49
CA PRO A 155 -1.21 16.93 12.92
C PRO A 155 -2.10 15.76 13.35
N GLU A 156 -3.36 16.04 13.69
CA GLU A 156 -4.35 15.04 14.09
C GLU A 156 -5.07 14.41 12.88
N PHE A 157 -4.89 14.97 11.68
CA PHE A 157 -5.49 14.42 10.47
C PHE A 157 -4.88 13.05 10.18
N ARG A 158 -5.73 12.06 9.94
CA ARG A 158 -5.34 10.67 9.74
C ARG A 158 -6.17 10.01 8.65
N TYR A 159 -5.71 8.87 8.15
CA TYR A 159 -6.51 8.02 7.28
C TYR A 159 -7.87 7.75 7.91
N GLU A 160 -8.93 8.03 7.15
CA GLU A 160 -10.28 7.55 7.45
C GLU A 160 -10.61 6.41 6.49
N ASP A 161 -11.16 5.34 7.06
CA ASP A 161 -11.57 4.18 6.26
C ASP A 161 -12.60 4.55 5.20
N PHE A 162 -12.37 4.08 3.97
CA PHE A 162 -13.30 4.22 2.84
C PHE A 162 -14.52 3.30 2.97
N ALA A 163 -14.60 2.55 4.07
CA ALA A 163 -15.80 1.83 4.48
C ALA A 163 -17.01 2.79 4.55
N PRO A 164 -18.17 2.39 4.01
CA PRO A 164 -19.34 3.25 3.99
C PRO A 164 -19.83 3.60 5.41
N ARG A 165 -19.83 4.89 5.75
CA ARG A 165 -20.40 5.47 6.99
C ARG A 165 -21.64 6.30 6.68
N GLY A 166 -22.65 5.69 6.07
CA GLY A 166 -23.87 6.40 5.66
C GLY A 166 -23.66 7.39 4.52
N GLU A 167 -24.46 8.46 4.49
CA GLU A 167 -24.50 9.45 3.38
C GLU A 167 -23.18 10.22 3.14
N GLN A 168 -22.25 10.23 4.10
CA GLN A 168 -20.95 10.92 3.99
C GLN A 168 -19.81 10.01 3.47
N SER A 169 -20.13 8.78 3.07
CA SER A 169 -19.11 7.84 2.58
C SER A 169 -18.49 8.31 1.25
N PRO A 170 -17.15 8.23 1.09
CA PRO A 170 -16.52 8.51 -0.19
C PRO A 170 -17.04 7.53 -1.25
N PRO A 171 -17.43 8.02 -2.44
CA PRO A 171 -17.95 7.16 -3.48
C PRO A 171 -16.87 6.21 -3.96
N THR A 172 -17.26 4.96 -4.21
CA THR A 172 -16.39 3.96 -4.83
C THR A 172 -15.92 4.47 -6.19
N MET A 173 -14.61 4.49 -6.43
CA MET A 173 -14.05 4.80 -7.74
C MET A 173 -13.91 3.51 -8.54
N ARG A 174 -14.63 3.38 -9.66
CA ARG A 174 -14.41 2.26 -10.57
C ARG A 174 -13.14 2.52 -11.37
N ALA A 175 -12.26 1.52 -11.43
CA ALA A 175 -11.03 1.60 -12.21
C ALA A 175 -11.31 1.88 -13.70
N GLN A 176 -12.45 1.41 -14.21
CA GLN A 176 -12.92 1.64 -15.59
C GLN A 176 -13.30 3.10 -15.85
N ASP A 177 -13.71 3.86 -14.82
CA ASP A 177 -14.06 5.27 -14.98
C ASP A 177 -12.80 6.16 -15.05
N TYR A 178 -11.71 5.75 -14.39
CA TYR A 178 -10.43 6.44 -14.41
C TYR A 178 -9.26 5.52 -14.00
N SER A 179 -8.60 4.91 -14.99
CA SER A 179 -7.43 4.04 -14.82
C SER A 179 -6.10 4.79 -15.07
N TRP A 180 -4.99 4.20 -14.61
CA TRP A 180 -3.66 4.71 -14.94
C TRP A 180 -3.38 4.59 -16.45
N GLU A 181 -3.67 3.42 -17.02
CA GLU A 181 -3.38 3.07 -18.42
C GLU A 181 -4.15 3.95 -19.41
N ASP A 182 -5.44 4.17 -19.17
CA ASP A 182 -6.28 4.91 -20.13
C ASP A 182 -6.23 6.43 -19.91
N HIS A 183 -5.97 6.89 -18.67
CA HIS A 183 -6.11 8.30 -18.32
C HIS A 183 -4.87 8.86 -17.62
N GLY A 184 -4.49 8.28 -16.47
CA GLY A 184 -3.47 8.84 -15.58
C GLY A 184 -2.13 9.08 -16.27
N PHE A 185 -1.63 8.08 -17.00
CA PHE A 185 -0.37 8.14 -17.75
C PHE A 185 -0.35 9.32 -18.74
N SER A 186 -1.38 9.41 -19.59
CA SER A 186 -1.45 10.43 -20.63
C SER A 186 -1.52 11.85 -20.05
N LEU A 187 -2.25 12.03 -18.93
CA LEU A 187 -2.33 13.31 -18.25
C LEU A 187 -0.97 13.74 -17.68
N VAL A 188 -0.30 12.84 -16.94
CA VAL A 188 1.02 13.13 -16.38
C VAL A 188 2.01 13.43 -17.49
N ASN A 189 2.08 12.61 -18.53
CA ASN A 189 3.03 12.83 -19.63
C ASN A 189 2.78 14.14 -20.40
N ARG A 190 1.52 14.61 -20.46
CA ARG A 190 1.17 15.89 -21.05
C ARG A 190 1.59 17.09 -20.19
N LEU A 191 1.45 17.00 -18.86
CA LEU A 191 1.69 18.11 -17.93
C LEU A 191 3.13 18.13 -17.38
N LEU A 192 3.77 16.97 -17.31
CA LEU A 192 5.11 16.75 -16.82
C LEU A 192 5.77 15.63 -17.67
N PRO A 193 6.33 15.99 -18.85
CA PRO A 193 6.98 15.04 -19.74
C PRO A 193 8.04 14.19 -19.03
N ASP A 194 8.27 12.98 -19.54
CA ASP A 194 9.19 11.95 -19.01
C ASP A 194 8.78 11.34 -17.66
N MET A 195 8.16 12.11 -16.76
CA MET A 195 7.69 11.59 -15.47
C MET A 195 6.61 10.53 -15.62
N GLY A 196 5.73 10.67 -16.62
CA GLY A 196 4.71 9.67 -16.92
C GLY A 196 5.33 8.31 -17.23
N GLN A 197 6.40 8.29 -18.03
CA GLN A 197 7.13 7.06 -18.38
C GLN A 197 7.84 6.46 -17.18
N LEU A 198 8.54 7.27 -16.37
CA LEU A 198 9.24 6.77 -15.18
C LEU A 198 8.28 6.14 -14.16
N LEU A 199 7.10 6.75 -13.95
CA LEU A 199 6.07 6.19 -13.08
C LEU A 199 5.48 4.90 -13.65
N ASP A 200 5.21 4.86 -14.95
CA ASP A 200 4.67 3.67 -15.61
C ASP A 200 5.63 2.49 -15.54
N GLU A 201 6.89 2.69 -15.92
CA GLU A 201 7.94 1.68 -15.81
C GLU A 201 8.07 1.16 -14.38
N LYS A 202 8.01 2.07 -13.40
CA LYS A 202 8.10 1.71 -11.99
C LYS A 202 6.92 0.87 -11.52
N PHE A 203 5.68 1.23 -11.88
CA PHE A 203 4.50 0.41 -11.59
C PHE A 203 4.59 -0.97 -12.26
N GLN A 204 4.99 -1.02 -13.53
CA GLN A 204 5.16 -2.27 -14.28
C GLN A 204 6.26 -3.16 -13.71
N VAL A 205 7.38 -2.60 -13.26
CA VAL A 205 8.45 -3.37 -12.63
C VAL A 205 7.94 -4.07 -11.38
N VAL A 206 7.23 -3.38 -10.49
CA VAL A 206 6.73 -3.97 -9.24
C VAL A 206 5.54 -4.90 -9.48
N SER A 207 4.62 -4.56 -10.39
CA SER A 207 3.48 -5.42 -10.72
C SER A 207 3.89 -6.73 -11.40
N ASN A 208 5.01 -6.74 -12.12
CA ASN A 208 5.52 -7.93 -12.81
C ASN A 208 6.65 -8.65 -12.05
N LEU A 209 7.21 -8.05 -11.01
CA LEU A 209 8.31 -8.64 -10.24
C LEU A 209 7.88 -10.01 -9.68
N THR A 210 8.60 -11.06 -10.09
CA THR A 210 8.45 -12.41 -9.58
C THR A 210 9.78 -13.14 -9.67
N TYR A 211 10.09 -13.92 -8.64
CA TYR A 211 11.22 -14.86 -8.65
C TYR A 211 10.75 -16.29 -8.92
N ASN A 212 9.48 -16.46 -9.30
CA ASN A 212 8.79 -17.75 -9.46
C ASN A 212 9.04 -18.68 -8.27
N ARG A 213 8.95 -18.12 -7.07
CA ARG A 213 9.25 -18.77 -5.80
C ARG A 213 8.23 -18.33 -4.75
N MET A 214 7.87 -19.25 -3.88
CA MET A 214 7.06 -19.02 -2.69
C MET A 214 7.68 -19.76 -1.50
N ALA A 215 8.21 -19.02 -0.53
CA ALA A 215 8.96 -19.52 0.61
C ALA A 215 10.14 -20.44 0.21
N MET A 216 9.98 -21.75 0.40
CA MET A 216 10.95 -22.78 0.01
C MET A 216 10.68 -23.41 -1.37
N HIS A 217 9.50 -23.17 -1.97
CA HIS A 217 9.09 -23.78 -3.25
C HIS A 217 9.52 -22.92 -4.44
N GLU A 218 10.08 -23.56 -5.46
CA GLU A 218 10.49 -22.94 -6.73
C GLU A 218 9.53 -23.33 -7.86
N GLY A 219 9.55 -22.57 -8.95
CA GLY A 219 8.68 -22.80 -10.11
C GLY A 219 7.22 -22.45 -9.86
N VAL A 220 6.93 -21.59 -8.87
CA VAL A 220 5.57 -21.21 -8.48
C VAL A 220 5.18 -19.91 -9.18
N ASP A 221 4.10 -19.92 -9.95
CA ASP A 221 3.50 -18.68 -10.45
C ASP A 221 2.81 -17.94 -9.31
N THR A 222 3.31 -16.74 -8.98
CA THR A 222 2.81 -15.92 -7.88
C THR A 222 1.85 -14.82 -8.31
N HIS A 223 1.52 -14.72 -9.60
CA HIS A 223 0.71 -13.63 -10.15
C HIS A 223 -0.61 -13.43 -9.41
N THR A 224 -1.36 -14.51 -9.15
CA THR A 224 -2.66 -14.46 -8.47
C THR A 224 -2.54 -13.83 -7.07
N LEU A 225 -1.53 -14.22 -6.28
CA LEU A 225 -1.29 -13.65 -4.95
C LEU A 225 -0.88 -12.18 -5.01
N ARG A 226 0.01 -11.81 -5.94
CA ARG A 226 0.48 -10.43 -6.11
C ARG A 226 -0.65 -9.51 -6.58
N LYS A 227 -1.49 -9.96 -7.52
CA LYS A 227 -2.70 -9.24 -7.96
C LYS A 227 -3.70 -9.06 -6.82
N ALA A 228 -3.89 -10.08 -5.98
CA ALA A 228 -4.76 -9.98 -4.81
C ALA A 228 -4.27 -8.96 -3.78
N LEU A 229 -2.95 -8.91 -3.52
CA LEU A 229 -2.34 -7.87 -2.70
C LEU A 229 -2.59 -6.47 -3.27
N TRP A 230 -2.28 -6.25 -4.56
CA TRP A 230 -2.49 -4.96 -5.23
C TRP A 230 -3.94 -4.50 -5.15
N ASN A 231 -4.87 -5.38 -5.51
CA ASN A 231 -6.29 -5.07 -5.54
C ASN A 231 -6.88 -4.88 -4.14
N TYR A 232 -6.36 -5.58 -3.13
CA TYR A 232 -6.73 -5.33 -1.73
C TYR A 232 -6.29 -3.94 -1.27
N ILE A 233 -5.08 -3.51 -1.60
CA ILE A 233 -4.61 -2.14 -1.27
C ILE A 233 -5.49 -1.09 -1.95
N HIS A 234 -5.78 -1.26 -3.24
CA HIS A 234 -6.71 -0.39 -3.96
C HIS A 234 -8.13 -0.42 -3.36
N CYS A 235 -8.60 -1.56 -2.85
CA CYS A 235 -9.87 -1.67 -2.14
C CYS A 235 -9.90 -0.85 -0.85
N LEU A 236 -8.81 -0.84 -0.08
CA LEU A 236 -8.66 0.05 1.10
C LEU A 236 -8.84 1.52 0.71
N TYR A 237 -8.35 1.92 -0.46
CA TYR A 237 -8.56 3.26 -1.02
C TYR A 237 -9.86 3.42 -1.80
N GLY A 238 -10.81 2.49 -1.72
CA GLY A 238 -12.11 2.62 -2.38
C GLY A 238 -12.09 2.49 -3.92
N ILE A 239 -11.03 1.92 -4.48
CA ILE A 239 -10.89 1.67 -5.92
C ILE A 239 -11.33 0.24 -6.24
N ARG A 240 -12.34 0.10 -7.10
CA ARG A 240 -12.92 -1.19 -7.50
C ARG A 240 -12.56 -1.56 -8.95
N TYR A 241 -12.09 -2.78 -9.15
CA TYR A 241 -11.96 -3.39 -10.47
C TYR A 241 -13.20 -4.28 -10.74
N ASP A 242 -14.03 -3.91 -11.71
CA ASP A 242 -15.27 -4.63 -12.01
C ASP A 242 -15.06 -6.07 -12.53
N ASP A 243 -13.88 -6.38 -13.06
CA ASP A 243 -13.48 -7.70 -13.57
C ASP A 243 -12.75 -8.57 -12.53
N TYR A 244 -12.66 -8.11 -11.27
CA TYR A 244 -11.89 -8.79 -10.22
C TYR A 244 -12.77 -9.28 -9.07
N ASP A 245 -12.67 -10.58 -8.76
CA ASP A 245 -13.41 -11.17 -7.65
C ASP A 245 -12.70 -10.91 -6.33
N TYR A 246 -13.22 -9.95 -5.56
CA TYR A 246 -12.72 -9.62 -4.23
C TYR A 246 -12.94 -10.73 -3.19
N GLY A 247 -13.73 -11.77 -3.50
CA GLY A 247 -13.78 -13.00 -2.71
C GLY A 247 -12.42 -13.69 -2.61
N SER A 248 -11.62 -13.64 -3.69
CA SER A 248 -10.28 -14.23 -3.75
C SER A 248 -9.30 -13.61 -2.74
N VAL A 249 -9.52 -12.35 -2.32
CA VAL A 249 -8.68 -11.69 -1.31
C VAL A 249 -8.69 -12.48 0.00
N ASN A 250 -9.86 -12.91 0.47
CA ASN A 250 -9.99 -13.68 1.71
C ASN A 250 -9.51 -15.12 1.60
N VAL A 251 -9.44 -15.65 0.37
CA VAL A 251 -8.88 -16.98 0.10
C VAL A 251 -7.35 -16.96 0.22
N LEU A 252 -6.73 -15.88 -0.27
CA LEU A 252 -5.28 -15.77 -0.46
C LEU A 252 -4.55 -15.01 0.65
N LEU A 253 -5.15 -13.95 1.19
CA LEU A 253 -4.50 -13.08 2.19
C LEU A 253 -4.95 -13.49 3.58
N GLU A 254 -4.03 -14.09 4.34
CA GLU A 254 -4.27 -14.37 5.75
C GLU A 254 -4.50 -13.08 6.56
N ARG A 255 -5.23 -13.20 7.67
CA ARG A 255 -5.61 -12.05 8.49
C ARG A 255 -4.41 -11.21 8.97
N SER A 256 -3.32 -11.86 9.36
CA SER A 256 -2.09 -11.19 9.81
C SER A 256 -1.45 -10.37 8.69
N LEU A 257 -1.48 -10.87 7.45
CA LEU A 257 -1.03 -10.13 6.26
C LEU A 257 -1.95 -8.94 5.99
N LYS A 258 -3.26 -9.10 6.08
CA LYS A 258 -4.23 -7.99 5.94
C LYS A 258 -4.00 -6.89 7.00
N VAL A 259 -3.73 -7.28 8.25
CA VAL A 259 -3.33 -6.35 9.32
C VAL A 259 -2.06 -5.60 8.93
N PHE A 260 -1.01 -6.31 8.51
CA PHE A 260 0.25 -5.67 8.10
C PHE A 260 0.04 -4.69 6.92
N VAL A 261 -0.64 -5.13 5.86
CA VAL A 261 -0.92 -4.32 4.67
C VAL A 261 -1.73 -3.07 5.02
N LYS A 262 -2.83 -3.23 5.78
CA LYS A 262 -3.67 -2.09 6.20
C LYS A 262 -2.91 -1.13 7.11
N THR A 263 -2.13 -1.64 8.07
CA THR A 263 -1.25 -0.79 8.88
C THR A 263 -0.28 -0.02 8.01
N MET A 264 0.43 -0.65 7.08
CA MET A 264 1.41 0.06 6.25
C MET A 264 0.81 1.04 5.26
N ALA A 265 -0.31 0.71 4.63
CA ALA A 265 -0.96 1.59 3.67
C ALA A 265 -1.60 2.81 4.37
N CYS A 266 -2.28 2.58 5.49
CA CYS A 266 -3.15 3.58 6.11
C CYS A 266 -2.49 4.31 7.30
N HIS A 267 -1.70 3.59 8.10
CA HIS A 267 -1.14 4.04 9.37
C HIS A 267 0.32 3.55 9.57
N PRO A 268 1.24 3.86 8.63
CA PRO A 268 2.57 3.26 8.62
C PRO A 268 3.34 3.50 9.93
N GLU A 269 3.07 4.60 10.62
CA GLU A 269 3.63 4.93 11.93
C GLU A 269 3.25 3.94 13.04
N GLN A 270 2.23 3.11 12.86
CA GLN A 270 1.77 2.09 13.82
C GLN A 270 2.42 0.72 13.56
N THR A 271 3.29 0.62 12.56
CA THR A 271 4.02 -0.62 12.25
C THR A 271 4.97 -1.00 13.39
N THR A 272 4.90 -2.25 13.83
CA THR A 272 5.75 -2.80 14.89
C THR A 272 6.40 -4.11 14.46
N ALA A 273 7.51 -4.48 15.11
CA ALA A 273 8.16 -5.78 14.89
C ALA A 273 7.18 -6.94 15.11
N ARG A 274 6.26 -6.82 16.07
CA ARG A 274 5.22 -7.83 16.31
C ARG A 274 4.31 -8.02 15.09
N ILE A 275 3.86 -6.93 14.46
CA ILE A 275 3.06 -7.01 13.23
C ILE A 275 3.89 -7.65 12.12
N TYR A 276 5.14 -7.22 11.95
CA TYR A 276 6.05 -7.76 10.91
C TYR A 276 6.32 -9.27 11.05
N HIS A 277 6.52 -9.76 12.27
CA HIS A 277 6.76 -11.18 12.52
C HIS A 277 5.49 -12.04 12.57
N ALA A 278 4.30 -11.44 12.67
CA ALA A 278 3.05 -12.18 12.80
C ALA A 278 2.56 -12.80 11.48
N PHE A 279 2.79 -12.13 10.34
CA PHE A 279 2.39 -12.60 9.02
C PHE A 279 3.51 -13.36 8.32
N TRP A 280 3.15 -14.27 7.42
CA TRP A 280 4.06 -15.02 6.55
C TRP A 280 5.27 -15.55 7.32
N ARG A 281 5.02 -16.28 8.41
CA ARG A 281 6.04 -16.76 9.34
C ARG A 281 7.07 -17.67 8.68
N HIS A 282 6.63 -18.40 7.66
CA HIS A 282 7.43 -19.36 6.91
C HIS A 282 8.02 -18.80 5.60
N PHE A 283 7.73 -17.53 5.27
CA PHE A 283 8.30 -16.87 4.10
C PHE A 283 9.62 -16.18 4.45
N ARG A 284 10.44 -15.95 3.42
CA ARG A 284 11.70 -15.24 3.56
C ARG A 284 11.46 -13.75 3.79
N HIS A 285 12.39 -13.11 4.49
CA HIS A 285 12.39 -11.65 4.64
C HIS A 285 12.38 -10.91 3.30
N SER A 286 13.03 -11.45 2.26
CA SER A 286 12.99 -10.89 0.91
C SER A 286 11.58 -10.84 0.32
N GLU A 287 10.72 -11.82 0.64
CA GLU A 287 9.33 -11.85 0.18
C GLU A 287 8.47 -10.86 0.96
N LYS A 288 8.76 -10.64 2.25
CA LYS A 288 8.14 -9.57 3.04
C LYS A 288 8.51 -8.17 2.53
N VAL A 289 9.77 -7.97 2.13
CA VAL A 289 10.20 -6.73 1.47
C VAL A 289 9.50 -6.57 0.11
N HIS A 290 9.34 -7.65 -0.64
CA HIS A 290 8.60 -7.64 -1.91
C HIS A 290 7.13 -7.26 -1.71
N ALA A 291 6.44 -7.80 -0.70
CA ALA A 291 5.09 -7.35 -0.34
C ALA A 291 5.06 -5.85 0.02
N ASN A 292 6.10 -5.34 0.69
CA ASN A 292 6.20 -3.91 1.01
C ASN A 292 6.38 -3.03 -0.24
N LEU A 293 7.11 -3.51 -1.26
CA LEU A 293 7.17 -2.82 -2.57
C LEU A 293 5.78 -2.73 -3.21
N ILE A 294 5.00 -3.82 -3.19
CA ILE A 294 3.62 -3.82 -3.71
C ILE A 294 2.75 -2.83 -2.94
N VAL A 295 2.85 -2.78 -1.61
CA VAL A 295 2.13 -1.79 -0.77
C VAL A 295 2.50 -0.36 -1.14
N MET A 296 3.79 -0.07 -1.25
CA MET A 296 4.29 1.24 -1.62
C MET A 296 3.73 1.69 -2.98
N GLU A 297 3.83 0.84 -4.00
CA GLU A 297 3.44 1.21 -5.36
C GLU A 297 1.93 1.29 -5.59
N ALA A 298 1.16 0.34 -5.05
CA ALA A 298 -0.30 0.41 -5.15
C ALA A 298 -0.85 1.62 -4.39
N ARG A 299 -0.28 1.96 -3.22
CA ARG A 299 -0.63 3.19 -2.50
C ARG A 299 -0.30 4.45 -3.31
N LEU A 300 0.88 4.49 -3.93
CA LEU A 300 1.30 5.61 -4.79
C LEU A 300 0.32 5.77 -5.96
N GLN A 301 0.02 4.68 -6.68
CA GLN A 301 -0.89 4.70 -7.81
C GLN A 301 -2.29 5.17 -7.41
N ALA A 302 -2.86 4.64 -6.32
CA ALA A 302 -4.17 5.05 -5.82
C ALA A 302 -4.24 6.56 -5.51
N ALA A 303 -3.25 7.09 -4.80
CA ALA A 303 -3.14 8.51 -4.47
C ALA A 303 -3.09 9.41 -5.73
N LEU A 304 -2.31 8.99 -6.72
CA LEU A 304 -2.22 9.70 -7.99
C LEU A 304 -3.54 9.67 -8.76
N LEU A 305 -4.21 8.51 -8.85
CA LEU A 305 -5.45 8.38 -9.62
C LEU A 305 -6.55 9.34 -9.14
N TYR A 306 -6.77 9.45 -7.82
CA TYR A 306 -7.76 10.40 -7.28
C TYR A 306 -7.44 11.85 -7.65
N THR A 307 -6.18 12.26 -7.50
CA THR A 307 -5.74 13.63 -7.79
C THR A 307 -5.81 13.94 -9.28
N LEU A 308 -5.33 13.02 -10.12
CA LEU A 308 -5.33 13.15 -11.59
C LEU A 308 -6.76 13.18 -12.14
N ARG A 309 -7.67 12.38 -11.57
CA ARG A 309 -9.09 12.41 -11.92
C ARG A 309 -9.71 13.77 -11.65
N ALA A 310 -9.44 14.37 -10.49
CA ALA A 310 -9.95 15.70 -10.18
C ALA A 310 -9.37 16.79 -11.09
N ILE A 311 -8.07 16.72 -11.41
CA ILE A 311 -7.45 17.63 -12.39
C ILE A 311 -8.12 17.48 -13.75
N THR A 312 -8.35 16.25 -14.21
CA THR A 312 -9.07 15.99 -15.47
C THR A 312 -10.47 16.58 -15.45
N HIS A 313 -11.20 16.44 -14.34
CA HIS A 313 -12.54 17.03 -14.21
C HIS A 313 -12.52 18.55 -14.21
N TYR A 314 -11.51 19.19 -13.59
CA TYR A 314 -11.37 20.64 -13.57
C TYR A 314 -10.95 21.23 -14.93
N MET A 315 -10.15 20.48 -15.70
CA MET A 315 -9.71 20.90 -17.05
C MET A 315 -10.81 20.78 -18.12
N ARG A 316 -11.94 20.13 -17.83
CA ARG A 316 -13.10 20.03 -18.71
C ARG A 316 -13.99 21.25 -18.56
#